data_AF-A0A949HJH8-F1
#
_entry.id   AF-A0A949HJH8-F1
#
_cell.length_a   1.000
_cell.length_b   1.000
_cell.length_c   1.000
_cell.angle_alpha   90.00
_cell.angle_beta   90.00
_cell.angle_gamma   90.00
#
_symmetry.space_group_name_H-M   'P 1'
#
loop_
_entity.id
_entity.type
_entity.pdbx_description
1 polymer ?
#
loop_
_entity_poly.entity_id
_entity_poly.type
_entity_poly.pdbx_seq_one_letter_code
_entity_poly.pdbx_strand_id
1 'polypeptide(L)'
;IEPDFLRECLAVMDSDTAFVLTGHTMWGPEGPYEYSTFESNAVISRDEFLDAGVFLNPKQIQLITPLSALFRRRDMLDALLDTIPNPFGIDFAGHGAGPDQLLFLLTAIRYPLVRCVNRHLVAMRYHPGSITVAAKDLSLPREWTRWYFVQNHWPEVLPRYRSMLWVRGAKNKACRLIGEHVQTQVAGRPSMVMAVSFTWRWMWQRIFARWTLRRK
;
A
#
# COMPACT_ATOMS: atom_id res chain seq x y z
N ILE A 1 -11.03 8.78 -17.07
CA ILE A 1 -11.54 7.42 -16.80
C ILE A 1 -12.08 6.91 -18.12
N GLU A 2 -11.69 5.71 -18.52
CA GLU A 2 -12.13 5.10 -19.78
C GLU A 2 -13.64 4.76 -19.72
N PRO A 3 -14.37 4.85 -20.85
CA PRO A 3 -15.83 4.59 -20.87
C PRO A 3 -16.21 3.19 -20.35
N ASP A 4 -15.34 2.21 -20.56
CA ASP A 4 -15.54 0.82 -20.16
C ASP A 4 -15.30 0.56 -18.66
N PHE A 5 -14.75 1.52 -17.90
CA PHE A 5 -14.29 1.31 -16.52
C PHE A 5 -15.32 0.60 -15.64
N LEU A 6 -16.56 1.12 -15.61
CA LEU A 6 -17.60 0.55 -14.75
C LEU A 6 -18.00 -0.85 -15.21
N ARG A 7 -18.13 -1.07 -16.52
CA ARG A 7 -18.53 -2.37 -17.08
C ARG A 7 -17.51 -3.45 -16.73
N GLU A 8 -16.23 -3.18 -16.94
CA GLU A 8 -15.15 -4.15 -16.70
C GLU A 8 -14.98 -4.44 -15.21
N CYS A 9 -15.02 -3.41 -14.37
CA CYS A 9 -14.87 -3.59 -12.93
C CYS A 9 -16.09 -4.30 -12.32
N LEU A 10 -17.31 -3.94 -12.71
CA LEU A 10 -18.53 -4.59 -12.20
C LEU A 10 -18.62 -6.06 -12.63
N ALA A 11 -18.07 -6.44 -13.78
CA ALA A 11 -18.07 -7.83 -14.25
C ALA A 11 -17.31 -8.79 -13.32
N VAL A 12 -16.37 -8.28 -12.51
CA VAL A 12 -15.57 -9.08 -11.57
C VAL A 12 -15.81 -8.73 -10.11
N MET A 13 -16.70 -7.76 -9.82
CA MET A 13 -17.02 -7.33 -8.46
C MET A 13 -18.11 -8.24 -7.84
N ASP A 14 -17.69 -9.27 -7.11
CA ASP A 14 -18.56 -10.19 -6.37
C ASP A 14 -18.62 -9.86 -4.86
N SER A 15 -19.45 -10.58 -4.08
CA SER A 15 -19.60 -10.39 -2.63
C SER A 15 -18.32 -10.59 -1.82
N ASP A 16 -17.37 -11.34 -2.36
CA ASP A 16 -16.12 -11.74 -1.73
C ASP A 16 -14.95 -10.81 -2.09
N THR A 17 -15.21 -9.84 -2.97
CA THR A 17 -14.23 -8.88 -3.48
C THR A 17 -14.28 -7.58 -2.70
N ALA A 18 -13.15 -7.16 -2.12
CA ALA A 18 -13.01 -5.88 -1.42
C ALA A 18 -13.21 -4.68 -2.35
N PHE A 19 -12.49 -4.69 -3.46
CA PHE A 19 -12.47 -3.70 -4.52
C PHE A 19 -11.84 -4.31 -5.77
N VAL A 20 -12.04 -3.66 -6.90
CA VAL A 20 -11.46 -4.06 -8.19
C VAL A 20 -10.39 -3.06 -8.59
N LEU A 21 -9.17 -3.53 -8.81
CA LEU A 21 -8.06 -2.73 -9.31
C LEU A 21 -8.03 -2.72 -10.84
N THR A 22 -7.56 -1.64 -11.42
CA THR A 22 -7.26 -1.52 -12.85
C THR A 22 -6.04 -0.64 -13.03
N GLY A 23 -5.40 -0.74 -14.19
CA GLY A 23 -4.24 0.06 -14.49
C GLY A 23 -4.55 1.50 -14.78
N HIS A 24 -3.51 2.31 -14.61
CA HIS A 24 -3.52 3.70 -15.00
C HIS A 24 -2.38 4.05 -15.94
N THR A 25 -2.65 5.06 -16.74
CA THR A 25 -1.69 5.70 -17.64
C THR A 25 -1.47 7.13 -17.18
N MET A 26 -0.21 7.53 -17.05
CA MET A 26 0.18 8.91 -16.82
C MET A 26 0.38 9.64 -18.14
N TRP A 27 -0.27 10.79 -18.27
CA TRP A 27 -0.24 11.65 -19.45
C TRP A 27 0.52 12.94 -19.17
N GLY A 28 1.53 13.21 -19.98
CA GLY A 28 2.26 14.47 -20.03
C GLY A 28 1.85 15.32 -21.23
N PRO A 29 2.49 16.47 -21.44
CA PRO A 29 2.22 17.36 -22.58
C PRO A 29 2.42 16.68 -23.95
N GLU A 30 3.34 15.72 -24.04
CA GLU A 30 3.70 15.02 -25.28
C GLU A 30 2.97 13.68 -25.47
N GLY A 31 2.06 13.32 -24.56
CA GLY A 31 1.33 12.05 -24.59
C GLY A 31 1.59 11.17 -23.35
N PRO A 32 1.27 9.86 -23.43
CA PRO A 32 1.44 8.95 -22.30
C PRO A 32 2.93 8.65 -22.08
N TYR A 33 3.40 8.72 -20.82
CA TYR A 33 4.81 8.49 -20.50
C TYR A 33 5.04 7.38 -19.44
N GLU A 34 4.00 6.94 -18.73
CA GLU A 34 4.10 5.87 -17.74
C GLU A 34 2.82 5.06 -17.71
N TYR A 35 2.98 3.74 -17.53
CA TYR A 35 1.91 2.77 -17.39
C TYR A 35 2.13 2.00 -16.10
N SER A 36 1.06 1.79 -15.33
CA SER A 36 1.12 0.83 -14.23
C SER A 36 1.43 -0.59 -14.73
N THR A 37 2.12 -1.37 -13.91
CA THR A 37 2.57 -2.73 -14.25
C THR A 37 1.94 -3.82 -13.38
N PHE A 38 1.08 -3.45 -12.44
CA PHE A 38 0.66 -4.30 -11.33
C PHE A 38 -0.65 -5.07 -11.56
N GLU A 39 -1.42 -4.79 -12.62
CA GLU A 39 -2.74 -5.42 -12.88
C GLU A 39 -2.69 -6.88 -13.35
N SER A 40 -1.49 -7.45 -13.50
CA SER A 40 -1.31 -8.72 -14.19
C SER A 40 -1.85 -9.95 -13.44
N ASN A 41 -2.26 -9.80 -12.18
CA ASN A 41 -2.92 -10.86 -11.41
C ASN A 41 -4.44 -10.68 -11.49
N ALA A 42 -5.19 -11.67 -11.99
CA ALA A 42 -6.65 -11.60 -12.01
C ALA A 42 -7.28 -11.55 -10.60
N VAL A 43 -6.61 -12.18 -9.62
CA VAL A 43 -7.09 -12.33 -8.23
C VAL A 43 -5.90 -12.22 -7.29
N ILE A 44 -6.06 -11.48 -6.20
CA ILE A 44 -5.11 -11.35 -5.11
C ILE A 44 -5.87 -11.70 -3.82
N SER A 45 -5.35 -12.61 -3.01
CA SER A 45 -5.97 -12.89 -1.71
C SER A 45 -5.76 -11.73 -0.74
N ARG A 46 -6.64 -11.61 0.25
CA ARG A 46 -6.53 -10.64 1.36
C ARG A 46 -5.13 -10.65 1.96
N ASP A 47 -4.63 -11.82 2.31
CA ASP A 47 -3.37 -11.95 3.03
C ASP A 47 -2.19 -11.52 2.14
N GLU A 48 -2.22 -11.84 0.84
CA GLU A 48 -1.20 -11.35 -0.11
C GLU A 48 -1.23 -9.83 -0.27
N PHE A 49 -2.44 -9.24 -0.36
CA PHE A 49 -2.60 -7.79 -0.48
C PHE A 49 -2.14 -7.07 0.79
N LEU A 50 -2.57 -7.53 1.96
CA LEU A 50 -2.18 -6.95 3.24
C LEU A 50 -0.68 -7.12 3.49
N ASP A 51 -0.09 -8.30 3.21
CA ASP A 51 1.35 -8.49 3.36
C ASP A 51 2.14 -7.52 2.47
N ALA A 52 1.70 -7.31 1.22
CA ALA A 52 2.32 -6.37 0.31
C ALA A 52 2.16 -4.90 0.73
N GLY A 53 1.00 -4.54 1.27
CA GLY A 53 0.69 -3.18 1.69
C GLY A 53 1.34 -2.77 3.01
N VAL A 54 1.56 -3.73 3.91
CA VAL A 54 2.07 -3.53 5.28
C VAL A 54 3.54 -3.88 5.43
N PHE A 55 4.02 -4.98 4.84
CA PHE A 55 5.38 -5.48 5.04
C PHE A 55 6.29 -5.25 3.83
N LEU A 56 7.04 -6.30 3.46
CA LEU A 56 7.76 -6.39 2.20
C LEU A 56 6.74 -6.70 1.12
N ASN A 57 6.96 -6.14 -0.05
CA ASN A 57 6.15 -6.37 -1.23
C ASN A 57 6.86 -7.33 -2.20
N PRO A 58 7.01 -8.63 -1.87
CA PRO A 58 7.74 -9.60 -2.71
C PRO A 58 7.10 -9.78 -4.08
N LYS A 59 5.77 -9.66 -4.14
CA LYS A 59 4.98 -9.86 -5.34
C LYS A 59 4.80 -8.58 -6.14
N GLN A 60 5.42 -7.47 -5.70
CA GLN A 60 5.31 -6.15 -6.32
C GLN A 60 3.84 -5.68 -6.49
N ILE A 61 2.94 -6.12 -5.61
CA ILE A 61 1.56 -5.65 -5.51
C ILE A 61 1.59 -4.22 -4.97
N GLN A 62 1.46 -3.24 -5.84
CA GLN A 62 1.51 -1.85 -5.42
C GLN A 62 0.15 -1.44 -4.84
N LEU A 63 0.18 -0.59 -3.82
CA LEU A 63 -0.98 0.20 -3.44
C LEU A 63 -1.04 1.37 -4.40
N ILE A 64 -2.18 1.52 -5.04
CA ILE A 64 -2.33 2.36 -6.22
C ILE A 64 -3.12 3.59 -5.83
N THR A 65 -3.28 4.54 -6.74
CA THR A 65 -4.23 5.62 -6.50
C THR A 65 -5.64 5.03 -6.32
N PRO A 66 -6.45 5.49 -5.35
CA PRO A 66 -7.85 5.08 -5.24
C PRO A 66 -8.67 5.34 -6.51
N LEU A 67 -8.22 6.26 -7.38
CA LEU A 67 -8.83 6.51 -8.69
C LEU A 67 -8.78 5.28 -9.61
N SER A 68 -7.81 4.41 -9.41
CA SER A 68 -7.60 3.17 -10.18
C SER A 68 -8.31 1.96 -9.57
N ALA A 69 -9.29 2.20 -8.70
CA ALA A 69 -10.03 1.13 -8.06
C ALA A 69 -11.54 1.42 -8.00
N LEU A 70 -12.35 0.37 -8.17
CA LEU A 70 -13.78 0.41 -7.90
C LEU A 70 -14.04 -0.14 -6.50
N PHE A 71 -14.65 0.68 -5.64
CA PHE A 71 -15.06 0.31 -4.29
C PHE A 71 -16.59 0.32 -4.16
N ARG A 72 -17.11 -0.41 -3.17
CA ARG A 72 -18.48 -0.15 -2.70
C ARG A 72 -18.50 1.19 -1.97
N ARG A 73 -19.53 1.99 -2.24
CA ARG A 73 -19.73 3.28 -1.54
C ARG A 73 -19.70 3.14 -0.02
N ARG A 74 -20.35 2.11 0.52
CA ARG A 74 -20.37 1.85 1.96
C ARG A 74 -18.97 1.65 2.52
N ASP A 75 -18.16 0.82 1.87
CA ASP A 75 -16.81 0.51 2.35
C ASP A 75 -15.90 1.74 2.31
N MET A 76 -16.04 2.59 1.29
CA MET A 76 -15.31 3.88 1.26
C MET A 76 -15.69 4.78 2.42
N LEU A 77 -16.99 4.93 2.71
CA LEU A 77 -17.46 5.78 3.80
C LEU A 77 -17.04 5.24 5.17
N ASP A 78 -17.06 3.91 5.34
CA ASP A 78 -16.62 3.26 6.59
C ASP A 78 -15.10 3.37 6.79
N ALA A 79 -14.32 3.46 5.72
CA ALA A 79 -12.85 3.52 5.75
C ALA A 79 -12.28 4.94 5.67
N LEU A 80 -13.10 5.95 5.38
CA LEU A 80 -12.68 7.35 5.34
C LEU A 80 -12.54 7.88 6.77
N LEU A 81 -11.31 8.14 7.19
CA LEU A 81 -11.03 8.74 8.49
C LEU A 81 -10.76 10.24 8.33
N ASP A 82 -11.52 11.06 9.06
CA ASP A 82 -11.33 12.52 9.09
C ASP A 82 -9.95 12.90 9.65
N THR A 83 -9.44 12.11 10.60
CA THR A 83 -8.12 12.31 11.20
C THR A 83 -7.42 10.98 11.48
N ILE A 84 -6.12 10.94 11.27
CA ILE A 84 -5.24 9.83 11.70
C ILE A 84 -4.36 10.38 12.83
N PRO A 85 -4.64 10.04 14.10
CA PRO A 85 -3.87 10.51 15.25
C PRO A 85 -2.38 10.16 15.07
N ASN A 86 -1.50 11.13 15.27
CA ASN A 86 -0.07 10.91 15.13
C ASN A 86 0.77 11.82 16.04
N PRO A 87 1.88 11.32 16.61
CA PRO A 87 2.75 12.07 17.53
C PRO A 87 3.77 12.94 16.78
N PHE A 88 3.73 12.96 15.45
CA PHE A 88 4.77 13.56 14.60
C PHE A 88 4.33 14.86 13.91
N GLY A 89 3.11 15.34 14.16
CA GLY A 89 2.57 16.53 13.51
C GLY A 89 2.33 16.37 12.00
N ILE A 90 2.06 15.14 11.55
CA ILE A 90 1.76 14.84 10.14
C ILE A 90 0.40 15.44 9.79
N ASP A 91 0.40 16.33 8.79
CA ASP A 91 -0.81 16.90 8.20
C ASP A 91 -1.32 16.01 7.05
N PHE A 92 -2.10 14.99 7.43
CA PHE A 92 -2.69 14.08 6.46
C PHE A 92 -3.71 14.77 5.55
N ALA A 93 -4.43 15.78 6.03
CA ALA A 93 -5.45 16.48 5.26
C ALA A 93 -4.83 17.38 4.18
N GLY A 94 -3.71 18.05 4.49
CA GLY A 94 -3.02 18.94 3.56
C GLY A 94 -2.40 18.25 2.35
N HIS A 95 -2.09 16.95 2.45
CA HIS A 95 -1.36 16.24 1.40
C HIS A 95 -2.01 14.91 0.94
N GLY A 96 -2.82 14.25 1.78
CA GLY A 96 -3.53 13.01 1.41
C GLY A 96 -2.67 11.73 1.32
N ALA A 97 -1.34 11.81 1.45
CA ALA A 97 -0.46 10.63 1.51
C ALA A 97 -0.61 9.86 2.83
N GLY A 98 -1.02 8.59 2.76
CA GLY A 98 -1.35 7.77 3.92
C GLY A 98 -2.83 7.37 3.92
N PRO A 99 -3.79 8.31 4.04
CA PRO A 99 -5.22 8.02 3.97
C PRO A 99 -5.62 7.20 2.74
N ASP A 100 -5.01 7.49 1.58
CA ASP A 100 -5.15 6.70 0.35
C ASP A 100 -4.84 5.21 0.58
N GLN A 101 -3.70 4.91 1.19
CA GLN A 101 -3.29 3.56 1.55
C GLN A 101 -4.19 2.95 2.64
N LEU A 102 -4.62 3.75 3.61
CA LEU A 102 -5.47 3.25 4.70
C LEU A 102 -6.83 2.79 4.19
N LEU A 103 -7.42 3.52 3.25
CA LEU A 103 -8.67 3.14 2.56
C LEU A 103 -8.56 1.72 1.99
N PHE A 104 -7.49 1.42 1.28
CA PHE A 104 -7.26 0.08 0.73
C PHE A 104 -7.11 -0.98 1.83
N LEU A 105 -6.31 -0.72 2.87
CA LEU A 105 -6.05 -1.69 3.93
C LEU A 105 -7.31 -1.99 4.77
N LEU A 106 -8.06 -0.95 5.17
CA LEU A 106 -9.30 -1.07 5.93
C LEU A 106 -10.41 -1.75 5.12
N THR A 107 -10.43 -1.55 3.81
CA THR A 107 -11.39 -2.26 2.95
C THR A 107 -10.95 -3.71 2.75
N ALA A 108 -9.69 -3.95 2.41
CA ALA A 108 -9.18 -5.29 2.09
C ALA A 108 -9.34 -6.27 3.25
N ILE A 109 -9.10 -5.85 4.50
CA ILE A 109 -9.16 -6.75 5.66
C ILE A 109 -10.54 -7.39 5.87
N ARG A 110 -11.61 -6.77 5.34
CA ARG A 110 -13.00 -7.21 5.50
C ARG A 110 -13.45 -8.28 4.51
N TYR A 111 -12.66 -8.56 3.47
CA TYR A 111 -13.02 -9.47 2.40
C TYR A 111 -11.89 -10.45 2.11
N PRO A 112 -12.18 -11.64 1.56
CA PRO A 112 -11.15 -12.63 1.25
C PRO A 112 -10.31 -12.27 0.02
N LEU A 113 -10.82 -11.45 -0.91
CA LEU A 113 -10.19 -11.23 -2.22
C LEU A 113 -10.13 -9.75 -2.63
N VAL A 114 -9.14 -9.45 -3.47
CA VAL A 114 -9.05 -8.27 -4.34
C VAL A 114 -9.02 -8.78 -5.77
N ARG A 115 -9.82 -8.18 -6.66
CA ARG A 115 -9.85 -8.55 -8.08
C ARG A 115 -9.12 -7.49 -8.89
N CYS A 116 -8.58 -7.87 -10.04
CA CYS A 116 -8.00 -6.91 -10.97
C CYS A 116 -8.56 -7.09 -12.38
N VAL A 117 -8.69 -5.98 -13.09
CA VAL A 117 -8.90 -5.94 -14.53
C VAL A 117 -7.56 -5.71 -15.19
N ASN A 118 -7.14 -6.62 -16.07
CA ASN A 118 -5.88 -6.52 -16.80
C ASN A 118 -5.97 -5.53 -17.99
N ARG A 119 -6.34 -4.28 -17.69
CA ARG A 119 -6.47 -3.15 -18.62
C ARG A 119 -6.10 -1.86 -17.90
N HIS A 120 -5.61 -0.88 -18.63
CA HIS A 120 -5.46 0.49 -18.15
C HIS A 120 -6.75 1.28 -18.40
N LEU A 121 -7.60 1.41 -17.39
CA LEU A 121 -8.93 2.07 -17.51
C LEU A 121 -8.96 3.46 -16.86
N VAL A 122 -7.81 3.94 -16.37
CA VAL A 122 -7.68 5.25 -15.74
C VAL A 122 -6.56 6.05 -16.39
N ALA A 123 -6.86 7.26 -16.83
CA ALA A 123 -5.88 8.21 -17.33
C ALA A 123 -5.73 9.34 -16.32
N MET A 124 -4.50 9.56 -15.84
CA MET A 124 -4.13 10.66 -14.96
C MET A 124 -3.24 11.65 -15.68
N ARG A 125 -3.43 12.94 -15.41
CA ARG A 125 -2.60 13.99 -16.00
C ARG A 125 -1.48 14.37 -15.05
N TYR A 126 -0.27 14.44 -15.58
CA TYR A 126 0.83 15.08 -14.89
C TYR A 126 0.50 16.55 -14.65
N HIS A 127 0.79 17.01 -13.43
CA HIS A 127 0.84 18.42 -13.12
C HIS A 127 1.99 18.70 -12.12
N PRO A 128 2.76 19.79 -12.30
CA PRO A 128 3.89 20.12 -11.42
C PRO A 128 3.50 20.31 -9.96
N GLY A 129 2.28 20.79 -9.71
CA GLY A 129 1.73 20.94 -8.36
C GLY A 129 1.17 19.66 -7.74
N SER A 130 1.29 18.50 -8.40
CA SER A 130 0.80 17.24 -7.84
C SER A 130 1.64 16.85 -6.65
N ILE A 131 1.03 16.27 -5.62
CA ILE A 131 1.79 15.77 -4.47
C ILE A 131 2.86 14.76 -4.89
N THR A 132 2.56 13.93 -5.89
CA THR A 132 3.48 12.94 -6.45
C THR A 132 4.76 13.59 -6.98
N VAL A 133 4.69 14.84 -7.44
CA VAL A 133 5.81 15.60 -8.01
C VAL A 133 6.43 16.57 -6.99
N ALA A 134 5.59 17.24 -6.19
CA ALA A 134 6.00 18.31 -5.30
C ALA A 134 6.51 17.81 -3.94
N ALA A 135 6.11 16.62 -3.49
CA ALA A 135 6.48 16.12 -2.17
C ALA A 135 7.95 15.66 -2.15
N LYS A 136 8.72 16.17 -1.17
CA LYS A 136 10.12 15.78 -0.98
C LYS A 136 10.28 14.42 -0.30
N ASP A 137 9.44 14.10 0.68
CA ASP A 137 9.47 12.82 1.40
C ASP A 137 8.10 12.49 2.00
N LEU A 138 7.49 11.39 1.54
CA LEU A 138 6.21 10.86 2.04
C LEU A 138 6.39 9.56 2.83
N SER A 139 7.63 9.21 3.19
CA SER A 139 7.93 7.95 3.88
C SER A 139 7.32 7.90 5.29
N LEU A 140 7.39 9.00 6.04
CA LEU A 140 6.85 9.08 7.41
C LEU A 140 5.31 8.98 7.44
N PRO A 141 4.54 9.76 6.66
CA PRO A 141 3.08 9.61 6.59
C PRO A 141 2.62 8.18 6.23
N ARG A 142 3.25 7.57 5.21
CA ARG A 142 2.91 6.23 4.75
C ARG A 142 3.27 5.16 5.77
N GLU A 143 4.44 5.24 6.39
CA GLU A 143 4.85 4.26 7.41
C GLU A 143 4.03 4.42 8.71
N TRP A 144 3.64 5.65 9.08
CA TRP A 144 2.74 5.87 10.22
C TRP A 144 1.36 5.26 9.96
N THR A 145 0.84 5.43 8.74
CA THR A 145 -0.44 4.82 8.35
C THR A 145 -0.41 3.31 8.48
N ARG A 146 0.66 2.66 8.02
CA ARG A 146 0.84 1.20 8.20
C ARG A 146 0.89 0.81 9.68
N TRP A 147 1.61 1.57 10.50
CA TRP A 147 1.64 1.35 11.95
C TRP A 147 0.24 1.48 12.55
N TYR A 148 -0.48 2.57 12.25
CA TYR A 148 -1.84 2.81 12.70
C TYR A 148 -2.78 1.66 12.33
N PHE A 149 -2.70 1.19 11.07
CA PHE A 149 -3.48 0.04 10.62
C PHE A 149 -3.16 -1.23 11.44
N VAL A 150 -1.88 -1.59 11.58
CA VAL A 150 -1.46 -2.79 12.32
C VAL A 150 -1.87 -2.71 13.79
N GLN A 151 -1.69 -1.56 14.43
CA GLN A 151 -2.01 -1.38 15.84
C GLN A 151 -3.50 -1.53 16.12
N ASN A 152 -4.36 -0.97 15.26
CA ASN A 152 -5.79 -0.85 15.54
C ASN A 152 -6.65 -1.91 14.84
N HIS A 153 -6.17 -2.50 13.75
CA HIS A 153 -6.97 -3.38 12.90
C HIS A 153 -6.33 -4.75 12.61
N TRP A 154 -5.03 -4.91 12.80
CA TRP A 154 -4.35 -6.19 12.59
C TRP A 154 -3.29 -6.49 13.67
N PRO A 155 -3.67 -6.52 14.96
CA PRO A 155 -2.72 -6.60 16.07
C PRO A 155 -1.94 -7.92 16.11
N GLU A 156 -2.44 -8.99 15.49
CA GLU A 156 -1.79 -10.29 15.43
C GLU A 156 -0.40 -10.23 14.79
N VAL A 157 -0.17 -9.27 13.90
CA VAL A 157 1.10 -9.12 13.18
C VAL A 157 2.03 -8.07 13.80
N LEU A 158 1.67 -7.47 14.94
CA LEU A 158 2.49 -6.49 15.65
C LEU A 158 3.93 -6.95 15.91
N PRO A 159 4.21 -8.18 16.39
CA PRO A 159 5.59 -8.63 16.61
C PRO A 159 6.43 -8.61 15.32
N ARG A 160 5.84 -9.07 14.21
CA ARG A 160 6.47 -9.07 12.88
C ARG A 160 6.74 -7.64 12.41
N TYR A 161 5.77 -6.74 12.58
CA TYR A 161 5.88 -5.34 12.17
C TYR A 161 6.95 -4.60 12.97
N ARG A 162 7.01 -4.80 14.28
CA ARG A 162 8.07 -4.22 15.14
C ARG A 162 9.46 -4.68 14.74
N SER A 163 9.62 -5.97 14.44
CA SER A 163 10.89 -6.50 13.93
C SER A 163 11.26 -5.89 12.57
N MET A 164 10.29 -5.68 11.67
CA MET A 164 10.53 -4.97 10.41
C MET A 164 10.98 -3.52 10.65
N LEU A 165 10.30 -2.76 11.51
CA LEU A 165 10.65 -1.37 11.82
C LEU A 165 12.09 -1.28 12.33
N TRP A 166 12.49 -2.20 13.22
CA TRP A 166 13.85 -2.26 13.74
C TRP A 166 14.89 -2.51 12.62
N VAL A 167 14.68 -3.52 11.76
CA VAL A 167 15.59 -3.82 10.65
C VAL A 167 15.66 -2.67 9.65
N ARG A 168 14.51 -2.12 9.24
CA ARG A 168 14.45 -1.03 8.25
C ARG A 168 14.93 0.29 8.81
N GLY A 169 14.77 0.53 10.11
CA GLY A 169 15.20 1.74 10.82
C GLY A 169 16.71 2.01 10.74
N ALA A 170 17.52 0.98 10.47
CA ALA A 170 18.95 1.15 10.20
C ALA A 170 19.20 2.07 8.99
N LYS A 171 18.34 2.02 7.96
CA LYS A 171 18.51 2.76 6.69
C LYS A 171 17.37 3.72 6.35
N ASN A 172 16.23 3.62 7.04
CA ASN A 172 15.04 4.44 6.79
C ASN A 172 14.68 5.25 8.04
N LYS A 173 14.72 6.57 7.94
CA LYS A 173 14.45 7.50 9.05
C LYS A 173 13.02 7.36 9.60
N ALA A 174 12.02 7.23 8.73
CA ALA A 174 10.63 7.06 9.14
C ALA A 174 10.44 5.78 9.97
N CYS A 175 10.96 4.63 9.51
CA CYS A 175 10.88 3.38 10.26
C CYS A 175 11.60 3.48 11.62
N ARG A 176 12.71 4.23 11.70
CA ARG A 176 13.44 4.45 12.96
C ARG A 176 12.62 5.26 13.95
N LEU A 177 12.11 6.43 13.54
CA LEU A 177 11.30 7.31 14.38
C LEU A 177 10.06 6.60 14.94
N ILE A 178 9.37 5.85 14.07
CA ILE A 178 8.21 5.05 14.49
C ILE A 178 8.66 3.93 15.42
N GLY A 179 9.75 3.22 15.10
CA GLY A 179 10.29 2.16 15.95
C GLY A 179 10.66 2.64 17.36
N GLU A 180 11.25 3.83 17.48
CA GLU A 180 11.58 4.49 18.75
C GLU A 180 10.30 4.86 19.52
N HIS A 181 9.33 5.49 18.87
CA HIS A 181 8.04 5.83 19.49
C HIS A 181 7.29 4.58 19.98
N VAL A 182 7.27 3.50 19.19
CA VAL A 182 6.58 2.26 19.56
C VAL A 182 7.25 1.59 20.77
N GLN A 183 8.57 1.70 20.92
CA GLN A 183 9.29 1.16 22.07
C GLN A 183 8.96 1.89 23.37
N THR A 184 8.60 3.17 23.33
CA THR A 184 8.20 3.90 24.53
C THR A 184 6.79 3.54 25.00
N GLN A 185 5.92 3.05 24.10
CA GLN A 185 4.55 2.68 24.42
C GLN A 185 4.35 1.19 24.76
N VAL A 186 5.22 0.30 24.26
CA VAL A 186 5.05 -1.15 24.42
C VAL A 186 6.32 -1.79 24.97
N ALA A 187 6.22 -2.38 26.17
CA ALA A 187 7.31 -3.12 26.80
C ALA A 187 7.75 -4.33 25.95
N GLY A 188 9.05 -4.64 25.96
CA GLY A 188 9.64 -5.79 25.28
C GLY A 188 10.42 -5.43 24.01
N ARG A 189 11.53 -6.14 23.77
CA ARG A 189 12.40 -5.94 22.61
C ARG A 189 11.80 -6.60 21.36
N PRO A 190 12.05 -6.06 20.14
CA PRO A 190 11.71 -6.76 18.89
C PRO A 190 12.31 -8.17 18.87
N SER A 191 11.58 -9.15 18.33
CA SER A 191 12.07 -10.52 18.24
C SER A 191 13.25 -10.61 17.26
N MET A 192 14.42 -11.03 17.76
CA MET A 192 15.61 -11.26 16.92
C MET A 192 15.38 -12.37 15.90
N VAL A 193 14.65 -13.43 16.26
CA VAL A 193 14.31 -14.53 15.33
C VAL A 193 13.48 -13.98 14.16
N MET A 194 12.48 -13.15 14.44
CA MET A 194 11.68 -12.52 13.39
C MET A 194 12.51 -11.52 12.57
N ALA A 195 13.42 -10.76 13.18
CA ALA A 195 14.31 -9.85 12.48
C ALA A 195 15.24 -10.58 11.50
N VAL A 196 15.84 -11.70 11.91
CA VAL A 196 16.65 -12.58 11.05
C VAL A 196 15.81 -13.20 9.95
N SER A 197 14.59 -13.67 10.26
CA SER A 197 13.67 -14.20 9.23
C SER A 197 13.29 -13.13 8.20
N PHE A 198 13.15 -11.88 8.63
CA PHE A 198 12.82 -10.74 7.79
C PHE A 198 13.99 -10.37 6.87
N THR A 199 15.21 -10.26 7.40
CA THR A 199 16.41 -9.98 6.59
C THR A 199 16.67 -11.10 5.58
N TRP A 200 16.49 -12.36 5.98
CA TRP A 200 16.59 -13.50 5.07
C TRP A 200 15.56 -13.45 3.94
N ARG A 201 14.27 -13.27 4.28
CA ARG A 201 13.19 -13.12 3.28
C ARG A 201 13.46 -11.95 2.33
N TRP A 202 13.86 -10.79 2.86
CA TRP A 202 14.19 -9.62 2.06
C TRP A 202 15.35 -9.86 1.10
N MET A 203 16.41 -10.52 1.56
CA MET A 203 17.59 -10.83 0.75
C MET A 203 17.27 -11.82 -0.37
N TRP A 204 16.57 -12.91 -0.05
CA TRP A 204 16.11 -13.90 -1.03
C TRP A 204 15.19 -13.28 -2.09
N GLN A 205 14.29 -12.38 -1.70
CA GLN A 205 13.40 -11.66 -2.62
C GLN A 205 14.18 -10.80 -3.63
N ARG A 206 15.25 -10.12 -3.20
CA ARG A 206 16.09 -9.31 -4.12
C ARG A 206 16.86 -10.20 -5.11
N ILE A 207 17.26 -11.39 -4.69
CA ILE A 207 17.94 -12.37 -5.55
C ILE A 207 16.95 -12.92 -6.59
N PHE A 208 15.76 -13.31 -6.17
CA PHE A 208 14.72 -13.83 -7.07
C PHE A 208 14.18 -12.78 -8.04
N ALA A 209 13.90 -11.56 -7.58
CA ALA A 209 13.43 -10.47 -8.44
C ALA A 209 14.45 -10.13 -9.55
N ARG A 210 15.76 -10.15 -9.23
CA ARG A 210 16.84 -9.99 -10.21
C ARG A 210 16.91 -11.13 -11.23
N TRP A 211 16.54 -12.34 -10.83
CA TRP A 211 16.50 -13.52 -11.70
C TRP A 211 15.29 -13.52 -12.64
N THR A 212 14.11 -13.12 -12.17
CA THR A 212 12.89 -13.03 -12.99
C THR A 212 12.93 -11.88 -14.00
N LEU A 213 13.59 -10.77 -13.69
CA LEU A 213 13.80 -9.64 -14.62
C LEU A 213 14.81 -9.95 -15.73
N ARG A 214 15.67 -10.97 -15.58
CA ARG A 214 16.63 -11.42 -16.61
C ARG A 214 16.04 -12.42 -17.61
N ARG A 215 14.80 -12.88 -17.40
CA ARG A 215 14.13 -13.90 -18.22
C ARG A 215 12.89 -13.38 -18.97
N LYS A 216 12.67 -12.06 -18.97
CA LYS A 216 11.68 -11.39 -19.82
C LYS A 216 12.39 -10.56 -20.87
#